data_AF-T0R9U8-F1
#
_entry.id   AF-T0R9U8-F1
#
_cell.length_a   1.000
_cell.length_b   1.000
_cell.length_c   1.000
_cell.angle_alpha   90.00
_cell.angle_beta   90.00
_cell.angle_gamma   90.00
#
_symmetry.space_group_name_H-M   'P 1'
#
loop_
_entity.id
_entity.type
_entity.pdbx_description
1 polymer ?
#
loop_
_entity_poly.entity_id
_entity_poly.type
_entity_poly.pdbx_seq_one_letter_code
_entity_poly.pdbx_strand_id
1 'polypeptide(L)'
;MILQLGHLKNSKQLVIRTLNFGDKSSSSKVVSLETIQSEVLSCLFIDKSLLEDESIKESLLENAKFYPIREAGEAGVDNDNFEKMSFDQLVTIFNKVNQTWTLQNNISLLENMHTVIDHLNALWPNDRTTYFEEFWFLIKKNLGALSLRVIYNDLKKMGKNDDKNTLIQVSIEGDRNPNPVEGGDLEKSLMENYQEEFALHFNMVEYVASKGQLVIAGNIKNSPYIIMANITEISRLQQSVLQNFITALSR
;
A
#
# COMPACT_ATOMS: atom_id res chain seq x y z
N MET A 1 9.69 -9.42 6.85
CA MET A 1 8.57 -9.28 5.89
C MET A 1 7.67 -10.49 6.06
N ILE A 2 6.35 -10.27 6.17
CA ILE A 2 5.34 -11.32 6.29
C ILE A 2 4.36 -11.15 5.14
N LEU A 3 3.98 -12.25 4.49
CA LEU A 3 2.91 -12.29 3.49
C LEU A 3 1.77 -13.17 3.99
N GLN A 4 0.53 -12.78 3.71
CA GLN A 4 -0.64 -13.62 3.96
C GLN A 4 -1.39 -13.86 2.66
N LEU A 5 -1.36 -15.09 2.17
CA LEU A 5 -2.06 -15.50 0.96
C LEU A 5 -3.35 -16.21 1.35
N GLY A 6 -4.49 -15.72 0.87
CA GLY A 6 -5.80 -16.32 1.08
C GLY A 6 -6.20 -17.21 -0.10
N HIS A 7 -6.86 -18.33 0.18
CA HIS A 7 -7.57 -19.14 -0.80
C HIS A 7 -9.00 -19.42 -0.31
N LEU A 8 -10.00 -19.03 -1.09
CA LEU A 8 -11.39 -19.26 -0.74
C LEU A 8 -11.77 -20.71 -1.02
N LYS A 9 -11.93 -21.51 0.03
CA LYS A 9 -12.18 -22.95 -0.07
C LYS A 9 -13.63 -23.28 -0.42
N ASN A 10 -14.55 -22.45 0.06
CA ASN A 10 -15.98 -22.50 -0.20
C ASN A 10 -16.59 -21.14 0.15
N SER A 11 -17.91 -20.99 0.00
CA SER A 11 -18.62 -19.72 0.26
C SER A 11 -18.51 -19.18 1.69
N LYS A 12 -17.93 -19.93 2.64
CA LYS A 12 -17.83 -19.53 4.06
C LYS A 12 -16.41 -19.57 4.63
N GLN A 13 -15.48 -20.30 4.01
CA GLN A 13 -14.18 -20.60 4.60
C GLN A 13 -13.04 -20.13 3.72
N LEU A 14 -12.09 -19.46 4.36
CA LEU A 14 -10.85 -18.97 3.77
C LEU A 14 -9.66 -19.69 4.41
N VAL A 15 -8.78 -20.25 3.60
CA VAL A 15 -7.48 -20.77 4.05
C VAL A 15 -6.46 -19.65 3.90
N ILE A 16 -5.78 -19.28 4.98
CA ILE A 16 -4.72 -18.27 4.98
C ILE A 16 -3.37 -18.94 5.21
N ARG A 17 -2.47 -18.78 4.24
CA ARG A 17 -1.06 -19.19 4.32
C ARG A 17 -0.22 -17.98 4.68
N THR A 18 0.42 -18.02 5.84
CA THR A 18 1.35 -16.97 6.29
C THR A 18 2.77 -17.38 5.94
N LEU A 19 3.49 -16.55 5.20
CA LEU A 19 4.87 -16.75 4.80
C LEU A 19 5.77 -15.77 5.56
N ASN A 20 6.74 -16.28 6.29
CA ASN A 20 7.73 -15.46 7.00
C ASN A 20 9.08 -15.53 6.29
N PHE A 21 9.53 -14.38 5.78
CA PHE A 21 10.82 -14.30 5.06
C PHE A 21 12.03 -14.37 5.99
N GLY A 22 11.87 -14.11 7.28
CA GLY A 22 12.98 -14.12 8.24
C GLY A 22 13.54 -15.52 8.47
N ASP A 23 12.66 -16.51 8.61
CA ASP A 23 13.01 -17.92 8.87
C ASP A 23 12.64 -18.86 7.70
N LYS A 24 12.09 -18.31 6.60
CA LYS A 24 11.56 -19.04 5.45
C LYS A 24 10.52 -20.09 5.83
N SER A 25 9.73 -19.81 6.86
CA SER A 25 8.65 -20.69 7.31
C SER A 25 7.32 -20.34 6.66
N SER A 26 6.43 -21.34 6.62
CA SER A 26 5.03 -21.15 6.23
C SER A 26 4.11 -21.80 7.26
N SER A 27 3.05 -21.10 7.65
CA SER A 27 1.97 -21.63 8.48
C SER A 27 0.63 -21.49 7.77
N SER A 28 -0.36 -22.29 8.21
CA SER A 28 -1.71 -22.30 7.64
C SER A 28 -2.73 -22.12 8.75
N LYS A 29 -3.76 -21.30 8.51
CA LYS A 29 -4.95 -21.20 9.36
C LYS A 29 -6.20 -21.16 8.49
N VAL A 30 -7.31 -21.69 9.01
CA VAL A 30 -8.63 -21.57 8.37
C VAL A 30 -9.44 -20.57 9.15
N VAL A 31 -10.03 -19.60 8.46
CA VAL A 31 -10.86 -18.54 9.04
C VAL A 31 -12.20 -18.45 8.32
N SER A 32 -13.17 -17.79 8.95
CA SER A 32 -14.46 -17.48 8.30
C SER A 32 -14.27 -16.37 7.27
N LEU A 33 -15.03 -16.41 6.17
CA LEU A 33 -15.06 -15.31 5.21
C LEU A 33 -15.52 -14.00 5.88
N GLU A 34 -16.39 -14.08 6.88
CA GLU A 34 -16.89 -12.93 7.65
C GLU A 34 -15.75 -12.15 8.35
N THR A 35 -14.65 -12.83 8.69
CA THR A 35 -13.50 -12.22 9.36
C THR A 35 -12.42 -11.73 8.39
N ILE A 36 -12.65 -11.82 7.07
CA ILE A 36 -11.65 -11.40 6.06
C ILE A 36 -11.24 -9.94 6.23
N GLN A 37 -12.17 -9.10 6.70
CA GLN A 37 -11.95 -7.68 6.89
C GLN A 37 -10.94 -7.35 7.99
N SER A 38 -10.79 -8.25 8.98
CA SER A 38 -9.82 -8.15 10.06
C SER A 38 -8.46 -8.81 9.73
N GLU A 39 -8.36 -9.48 8.58
CA GLU A 39 -7.14 -10.16 8.15
C GLU A 39 -6.33 -9.25 7.22
N VAL A 40 -5.00 -9.31 7.32
CA VAL A 40 -4.08 -8.47 6.54
C VAL A 40 -3.58 -9.25 5.33
N LEU A 41 -4.51 -9.56 4.42
CA LEU A 41 -4.19 -10.32 3.22
C LEU A 41 -3.30 -9.52 2.26
N SER A 42 -2.32 -10.22 1.69
CA SER A 42 -1.48 -9.72 0.60
C SER A 42 -2.02 -10.13 -0.76
N CYS A 43 -2.81 -11.20 -0.85
CA CYS A 43 -3.43 -11.71 -2.07
C CYS A 43 -4.58 -12.66 -1.72
N LEU A 44 -5.59 -12.75 -2.59
CA LEU A 44 -6.71 -13.68 -2.46
C LEU A 44 -6.93 -14.47 -3.77
N PHE A 45 -6.97 -15.80 -3.66
CA PHE A 45 -7.28 -16.72 -4.74
C PHE A 45 -8.69 -17.29 -4.58
N ILE A 46 -9.42 -17.40 -5.70
CA ILE A 46 -10.84 -17.80 -5.68
C ILE A 46 -11.11 -18.74 -6.84
N ASP A 47 -11.79 -19.85 -6.55
CA ASP A 47 -12.25 -20.77 -7.59
C ASP A 47 -13.35 -20.13 -8.44
N LYS A 48 -13.31 -20.39 -9.75
CA LYS A 48 -14.27 -19.83 -10.71
C LYS A 48 -15.74 -20.09 -10.35
N SER A 49 -16.01 -21.27 -9.77
CA SER A 49 -17.36 -21.66 -9.33
C SER A 49 -17.92 -20.74 -8.23
N LEU A 50 -17.06 -20.14 -7.41
CA LEU A 50 -17.46 -19.23 -6.33
C LEU A 50 -17.66 -17.79 -6.82
N LEU A 51 -17.13 -17.45 -8.01
CA LEU A 51 -17.34 -16.13 -8.62
C LEU A 51 -18.77 -15.95 -9.16
N GLU A 52 -19.59 -17.00 -9.24
CA GLU A 52 -20.99 -16.90 -9.68
C GLU A 52 -21.93 -16.42 -8.55
N ASP A 53 -21.48 -16.46 -7.30
CA ASP A 53 -22.25 -16.02 -6.13
C ASP A 53 -22.16 -14.49 -5.96
N GLU A 54 -23.30 -13.80 -6.10
CA GLU A 54 -23.39 -12.33 -5.98
C GLU A 54 -22.94 -11.82 -4.61
N SER A 55 -23.21 -12.55 -3.52
CA SER A 55 -22.81 -12.13 -2.17
C SER A 55 -21.28 -12.12 -2.00
N ILE A 56 -20.61 -13.04 -2.68
CA ILE A 56 -19.15 -13.11 -2.70
C ILE A 56 -18.62 -11.96 -3.55
N LYS A 57 -19.17 -11.72 -4.75
CA LYS A 57 -18.73 -10.63 -5.64
C LYS A 57 -18.72 -9.26 -4.96
N GLU A 58 -19.78 -8.90 -4.24
CA GLU A 58 -19.86 -7.61 -3.55
C GLU A 58 -18.72 -7.47 -2.53
N SER A 59 -18.52 -8.49 -1.68
CA SER A 59 -17.43 -8.52 -0.70
C SER A 59 -16.05 -8.42 -1.37
N LEU A 60 -15.86 -9.05 -2.52
CA LEU A 60 -14.59 -8.98 -3.27
C LEU A 60 -14.33 -7.60 -3.86
N LEU A 61 -15.35 -6.93 -4.41
CA LEU A 61 -15.21 -5.59 -4.98
C LEU A 61 -14.75 -4.57 -3.92
N GLU A 62 -15.28 -4.67 -2.70
CA GLU A 62 -14.85 -3.81 -1.59
C GLU A 62 -13.38 -4.03 -1.21
N ASN A 63 -12.88 -5.25 -1.40
CA ASN A 63 -11.53 -5.66 -1.02
C ASN A 63 -10.49 -5.48 -2.12
N ALA A 64 -10.90 -5.43 -3.39
CA ALA A 64 -10.02 -5.35 -4.57
C ALA A 64 -9.11 -4.11 -4.59
N LYS A 65 -9.46 -3.06 -3.83
CA LYS A 65 -8.64 -1.85 -3.69
C LYS A 65 -7.43 -2.03 -2.76
N PHE A 66 -7.43 -3.04 -1.89
CA PHE A 66 -6.37 -3.25 -0.88
C PHE A 66 -5.32 -4.28 -1.31
N TYR A 67 -5.73 -5.34 -2.01
CA TYR A 67 -4.86 -6.42 -2.46
C TYR A 67 -5.40 -7.07 -3.74
N PRO A 68 -4.54 -7.76 -4.52
CA PRO A 68 -4.98 -8.49 -5.69
C PRO A 68 -5.92 -9.65 -5.35
N ILE A 69 -6.98 -9.76 -6.15
CA ILE A 69 -7.90 -10.88 -6.17
C ILE A 69 -7.78 -11.56 -7.54
N ARG A 70 -7.57 -12.88 -7.57
CA ARG A 70 -7.34 -13.66 -8.79
C ARG A 70 -8.09 -14.98 -8.78
N GLU A 71 -8.45 -15.44 -9.98
CA GLU A 71 -8.96 -16.79 -10.16
C GLU A 71 -7.85 -17.80 -9.83
N ALA A 72 -8.15 -18.78 -8.98
CA ALA A 72 -7.18 -19.76 -8.50
C ALA A 72 -6.58 -20.56 -9.66
N GLY A 73 -7.42 -20.97 -10.63
CA GLY A 73 -7.00 -21.70 -11.82
C GLY A 73 -5.97 -20.97 -12.68
N GLU A 74 -6.09 -19.64 -12.85
CA GLU A 74 -5.13 -18.83 -13.60
C GLU A 74 -3.75 -18.75 -12.91
N ALA A 75 -3.76 -18.83 -11.58
CA ALA A 75 -2.56 -18.81 -10.75
C ALA A 75 -1.93 -20.21 -10.58
N GLY A 76 -2.54 -21.27 -11.11
CA GLY A 76 -2.12 -22.66 -10.89
C GLY A 76 -2.35 -23.12 -9.45
N VAL A 77 -3.30 -22.50 -8.76
CA VAL A 77 -3.70 -22.81 -7.38
C VAL A 77 -5.03 -23.55 -7.41
N ASP A 78 -5.14 -24.58 -6.58
CA ASP A 78 -6.39 -25.27 -6.29
C ASP A 78 -6.47 -25.61 -4.79
N ASN A 79 -7.65 -26.02 -4.33
CA ASN A 79 -7.90 -26.35 -2.93
C ASN A 79 -6.94 -27.41 -2.35
N ASP A 80 -6.54 -28.39 -3.15
CA ASP A 80 -5.75 -29.53 -2.68
C ASP A 80 -4.25 -29.25 -2.69
N ASN A 81 -3.82 -28.33 -3.56
CA ASN A 81 -2.43 -27.98 -3.77
C ASN A 81 -1.99 -26.78 -2.91
N PHE A 82 -2.87 -25.81 -2.63
CA PHE A 82 -2.51 -24.57 -1.96
C PHE A 82 -1.90 -24.80 -0.58
N GLU A 83 -2.49 -25.72 0.19
CA GLU A 83 -1.99 -26.12 1.51
C GLU A 83 -0.68 -26.94 1.44
N LYS A 84 -0.37 -27.54 0.30
CA LYS A 84 0.82 -28.39 0.11
C LYS A 84 1.98 -27.65 -0.55
N MET A 85 1.73 -26.49 -1.16
CA MET A 85 2.77 -25.70 -1.80
C MET A 85 3.86 -25.29 -0.81
N SER A 86 5.10 -25.35 -1.27
CA SER A 86 6.27 -24.87 -0.52
C SER A 86 6.30 -23.35 -0.43
N PHE A 87 7.12 -22.82 0.48
CA PHE A 87 7.38 -21.39 0.62
C PHE A 87 7.78 -20.76 -0.73
N ASP A 88 8.77 -21.34 -1.42
CA ASP A 88 9.31 -20.76 -2.66
C ASP A 88 8.27 -20.75 -3.80
N GLN A 89 7.42 -21.78 -3.88
CA GLN A 89 6.31 -21.84 -4.85
C GLN A 89 5.29 -20.72 -4.59
N LEU A 90 4.87 -20.55 -3.34
CA LEU A 90 3.90 -19.52 -2.97
C LEU A 90 4.45 -18.10 -3.18
N VAL A 91 5.72 -17.87 -2.87
CA VAL A 91 6.40 -16.59 -3.15
C VAL A 91 6.45 -16.32 -4.66
N THR A 92 6.76 -17.32 -5.47
CA THR A 92 6.81 -17.18 -6.93
C THR A 92 5.44 -16.79 -7.50
N ILE A 93 4.38 -17.48 -7.07
CA ILE A 93 3.01 -17.18 -7.50
C ILE A 93 2.60 -15.76 -7.05
N PHE A 94 2.86 -15.43 -5.79
CA PHE A 94 2.55 -14.10 -5.25
C PHE A 94 3.24 -12.99 -6.04
N ASN A 95 4.55 -13.10 -6.31
CA ASN A 95 5.29 -12.07 -7.04
C ASN A 95 4.69 -11.83 -8.43
N LYS A 96 4.33 -12.89 -9.16
CA LYS A 96 3.68 -12.76 -10.48
C LYS A 96 2.34 -12.04 -10.41
N VAL A 97 1.51 -12.39 -9.41
CA VAL A 97 0.21 -11.76 -9.21
C VAL A 97 0.36 -10.29 -8.79
N ASN A 98 1.24 -10.01 -7.84
CA ASN A 98 1.51 -8.67 -7.35
C ASN A 98 2.04 -7.76 -8.47
N GLN A 99 3.02 -8.23 -9.25
CA GLN A 99 3.54 -7.53 -10.44
C GLN A 99 2.43 -7.13 -11.41
N THR A 100 1.54 -8.07 -11.72
CA THR A 100 0.42 -7.81 -12.65
C THR A 100 -0.55 -6.78 -12.08
N TRP A 101 -0.89 -6.89 -10.80
CA TRP A 101 -1.80 -5.96 -10.13
C TRP A 101 -1.20 -4.56 -10.01
N THR A 102 0.06 -4.47 -9.62
CA THR A 102 0.79 -3.22 -9.55
C THR A 102 0.90 -2.58 -10.94
N LEU A 103 1.18 -3.34 -12.00
CA LEU A 103 1.17 -2.82 -13.37
C LEU A 103 -0.19 -2.24 -13.75
N GLN A 104 -1.28 -2.95 -13.48
CA GLN A 104 -2.65 -2.48 -13.73
C GLN A 104 -2.95 -1.18 -12.97
N ASN A 105 -2.56 -1.09 -11.69
CA ASN A 105 -2.74 0.13 -10.89
C ASN A 105 -1.96 1.32 -11.47
N ASN A 106 -0.72 1.10 -11.91
CA ASN A 106 0.11 2.15 -12.51
C ASN A 106 -0.45 2.63 -13.86
N ILE A 107 -0.97 1.72 -14.68
CA ILE A 107 -1.67 2.08 -15.92
C ILE A 107 -2.93 2.88 -15.61
N SER A 108 -3.76 2.42 -14.66
CA SER A 108 -4.97 3.13 -14.25
C SER A 108 -4.66 4.53 -13.70
N LEU A 109 -3.58 4.70 -12.92
CA LEU A 109 -3.14 6.01 -12.46
C LEU A 109 -2.69 6.90 -13.62
N LEU A 110 -1.97 6.36 -14.61
CA LEU A 110 -1.57 7.12 -15.81
C LEU A 110 -2.79 7.61 -16.60
N GLU A 111 -3.77 6.74 -16.81
CA GLU A 111 -5.00 7.06 -17.56
C GLU A 111 -5.83 8.15 -16.87
N ASN A 112 -5.87 8.13 -15.53
CA ASN A 112 -6.70 9.04 -14.73
C ASN A 112 -5.87 10.13 -14.04
N MET A 113 -4.61 10.34 -14.46
CA MET A 113 -3.63 11.14 -13.71
C MET A 113 -4.14 12.56 -13.45
N HIS A 114 -4.69 13.22 -14.47
CA HIS A 114 -5.21 14.58 -14.35
C HIS A 114 -6.36 14.67 -13.35
N THR A 115 -7.35 13.77 -13.44
CA THR A 115 -8.50 13.74 -12.52
C THR A 115 -8.06 13.52 -11.06
N VAL A 116 -7.11 12.61 -10.84
CA VAL A 116 -6.56 12.35 -9.49
C VAL A 116 -5.81 13.57 -8.97
N ILE A 117 -5.00 14.22 -9.79
CA ILE A 117 -4.26 15.44 -9.41
C ILE A 117 -5.21 16.58 -9.05
N ASP A 118 -6.23 16.82 -9.88
CA ASP A 118 -7.19 17.90 -9.65
C ASP A 118 -7.96 17.70 -8.34
N HIS A 119 -8.40 16.47 -8.08
CA HIS A 119 -9.08 16.08 -6.83
C HIS A 119 -8.17 16.30 -5.61
N LEU A 120 -6.96 15.75 -5.62
CA LEU A 120 -6.01 15.95 -4.52
C LEU A 120 -5.65 17.43 -4.34
N ASN A 121 -5.48 18.19 -5.42
CA ASN A 121 -5.19 19.61 -5.33
C ASN A 121 -6.34 20.42 -4.72
N ALA A 122 -7.59 19.99 -4.93
CA ALA A 122 -8.77 20.58 -4.29
C ALA A 122 -8.84 20.28 -2.78
N LEU A 123 -8.30 19.13 -2.33
CA LEU A 123 -8.22 18.79 -0.91
C LEU A 123 -7.13 19.60 -0.19
N TRP A 124 -6.00 19.91 -0.84
CA TRP A 124 -4.84 20.54 -0.19
C TRP A 124 -5.14 21.77 0.69
N PRO A 125 -5.91 22.79 0.25
CA PRO A 125 -6.20 23.95 1.09
C PRO A 125 -7.29 23.71 2.15
N ASN A 126 -8.09 22.64 2.02
CA ASN A 126 -9.32 22.42 2.78
C ASN A 126 -9.18 21.32 3.82
N ASP A 127 -8.63 20.18 3.43
CA ASP A 127 -8.46 18.98 4.26
C ASP A 127 -7.15 18.27 3.91
N ARG A 128 -6.09 18.67 4.60
CA ARG A 128 -4.75 18.14 4.38
C ARG A 128 -4.58 16.72 4.93
N THR A 129 -5.36 16.34 5.94
CA THR A 129 -5.35 14.96 6.45
C THR A 129 -5.90 14.03 5.40
N THR A 130 -7.10 14.31 4.86
CA THR A 130 -7.70 13.48 3.80
C THR A 130 -6.85 13.47 2.54
N TYR A 131 -6.19 14.59 2.18
CA TYR A 131 -5.20 14.61 1.11
C TYR A 131 -4.14 13.51 1.29
N PHE A 132 -3.50 13.44 2.47
CA PHE A 132 -2.41 12.51 2.69
C PHE A 132 -2.89 11.07 2.91
N GLU A 133 -4.12 10.86 3.40
CA GLU A 133 -4.75 9.54 3.46
C GLU A 133 -5.02 8.97 2.06
N GLU A 134 -5.57 9.78 1.15
CA GLU A 134 -5.79 9.37 -0.24
C GLU A 134 -4.47 9.19 -0.99
N PHE A 135 -3.51 10.09 -0.77
CA PHE A 135 -2.14 9.94 -1.27
C PHE A 135 -1.52 8.62 -0.81
N TRP A 136 -1.66 8.27 0.48
CA TRP A 136 -1.17 7.02 1.04
C TRP A 136 -1.78 5.80 0.31
N PHE A 137 -3.09 5.80 0.04
CA PHE A 137 -3.73 4.73 -0.72
C PHE A 137 -3.18 4.61 -2.15
N LEU A 138 -3.01 5.74 -2.83
CA LEU A 138 -2.48 5.78 -4.20
C LEU A 138 -1.04 5.24 -4.23
N ILE A 139 -0.18 5.67 -3.31
CA ILE A 139 1.19 5.18 -3.23
C ILE A 139 1.22 3.70 -2.91
N LYS A 140 0.42 3.23 -1.92
CA LYS A 140 0.40 1.82 -1.50
C LYS A 140 0.07 0.88 -2.65
N LYS A 141 -1.00 1.17 -3.41
CA LYS A 141 -1.44 0.31 -4.53
C LYS A 141 -0.49 0.36 -5.74
N ASN A 142 0.10 1.53 -6.03
CA ASN A 142 1.01 1.71 -7.17
C ASN A 142 2.42 1.18 -6.89
N LEU A 143 2.80 1.05 -5.62
CA LEU A 143 4.00 0.33 -5.21
C LEU A 143 3.77 -1.18 -5.05
N GLY A 144 2.53 -1.63 -4.84
CA GLY A 144 2.27 -2.99 -4.35
C GLY A 144 2.88 -3.19 -2.95
N ALA A 145 2.83 -2.14 -2.12
CA ALA A 145 3.50 -2.12 -0.83
C ALA A 145 2.75 -2.94 0.22
N LEU A 146 3.49 -3.84 0.88
CA LEU A 146 2.99 -4.66 1.98
C LEU A 146 2.75 -3.82 3.24
N SER A 147 3.65 -2.86 3.48
CA SER A 147 3.50 -1.84 4.50
C SER A 147 3.94 -0.50 3.92
N LEU A 148 3.27 0.57 4.34
CA LEU A 148 3.57 1.93 3.91
C LEU A 148 3.43 2.88 5.10
N ARG A 149 4.46 3.69 5.32
CA ARG A 149 4.46 4.83 6.23
C ARG A 149 4.71 6.09 5.41
N VAL A 150 3.86 7.10 5.59
CA VAL A 150 4.06 8.44 5.00
C VAL A 150 4.20 9.42 6.14
N ILE A 151 5.32 10.14 6.21
CA ILE A 151 5.56 11.18 7.19
C ILE A 151 5.56 12.51 6.44
N TYR A 152 4.84 13.51 6.95
CA TYR A 152 4.81 14.84 6.36
C TYR A 152 4.75 15.93 7.44
N ASN A 153 5.12 17.15 7.07
CA ASN A 153 4.98 18.31 7.94
C ASN A 153 3.58 18.92 7.82
N ASP A 154 2.89 19.15 8.93
CA ASP A 154 1.60 19.82 8.97
C ASP A 154 1.58 21.03 9.94
N LEU A 155 0.51 21.82 9.88
CA LEU A 155 0.28 22.98 10.74
C LEU A 155 -0.88 22.71 11.69
N LYS A 156 -0.61 22.75 12.99
CA LYS A 156 -1.63 22.65 14.05
C LYS A 156 -1.91 24.03 14.64
N LYS A 157 -3.19 24.43 14.68
CA LYS A 157 -3.61 25.66 15.35
C LYS A 157 -3.51 25.50 16.87
N MET A 158 -2.75 26.37 17.54
CA MET A 158 -2.68 26.42 19.00
C MET A 158 -3.53 27.59 19.53
N GLY A 159 -4.64 27.28 20.18
CA GLY A 159 -5.50 28.24 20.89
C GLY A 159 -6.80 28.63 20.17
N LYS A 160 -7.69 29.35 20.87
CA LYS A 160 -8.98 29.84 20.34
C LYS A 160 -8.85 31.12 19.48
N ASN A 161 -7.69 31.78 19.52
CA ASN A 161 -7.40 32.99 18.74
C ASN A 161 -6.22 32.71 17.78
N ASP A 162 -6.38 33.10 16.53
CA ASP A 162 -5.69 32.65 15.30
C ASP A 162 -4.15 32.85 15.18
N ASP A 163 -3.41 33.15 16.25
CA ASP A 163 -2.07 33.77 16.07
C ASP A 163 -0.85 32.84 16.17
N LYS A 164 -0.99 31.54 16.45
CA LYS A 164 0.18 30.62 16.46
C LYS A 164 -0.12 29.26 15.83
N ASN A 165 0.25 29.11 14.56
CA ASN A 165 0.41 27.80 13.94
C ASN A 165 1.73 27.19 14.40
N THR A 166 1.68 25.94 14.86
CA THR A 166 2.88 25.17 15.17
C THR A 166 3.10 24.13 14.09
N LEU A 167 4.33 24.03 13.58
CA LEU A 167 4.73 22.97 12.68
C LEU A 167 4.80 21.67 13.46
N ILE A 168 4.06 20.67 13.02
CA ILE A 168 4.08 19.31 13.56
C ILE A 168 4.50 18.33 12.46
N GLN A 169 4.97 17.16 12.84
CA GLN A 169 5.05 16.02 11.94
C GLN A 169 3.78 15.19 12.09
N VAL A 170 3.27 14.64 11.00
CA VAL A 170 2.21 13.64 11.00
C VAL A 170 2.75 12.40 10.33
N SER A 171 2.54 11.23 10.95
CA SER A 171 2.81 9.92 10.36
C SER A 171 1.47 9.27 9.99
N ILE A 172 1.36 8.75 8.78
CA ILE A 172 0.25 7.91 8.33
C ILE A 172 0.77 6.51 8.13
N GLU A 173 0.20 5.58 8.90
CA GLU A 173 0.50 4.15 8.84
C GLU A 173 -0.79 3.34 8.85
N GLY A 174 -0.72 2.08 8.46
CA GLY A 174 -1.85 1.18 8.60
C GLY A 174 -1.77 -0.05 7.71
N ASP A 175 -2.48 -1.09 8.13
CA ASP A 175 -2.55 -2.34 7.37
C ASP A 175 -3.56 -2.21 6.23
N ARG A 176 -4.82 -1.94 6.56
CA ARG A 176 -5.90 -1.81 5.58
C ARG A 176 -6.26 -0.36 5.26
N ASN A 177 -6.47 0.43 6.31
CA ASN A 177 -6.80 1.85 6.20
C ASN A 177 -5.67 2.70 6.77
N PRO A 178 -5.45 3.92 6.25
CA PRO A 178 -4.53 4.87 6.84
C PRO A 178 -5.02 5.26 8.24
N ASN A 179 -4.07 5.47 9.15
CA ASN A 179 -4.29 5.95 10.50
C ASN A 179 -3.32 7.10 10.77
N PRO A 180 -3.74 8.36 10.56
CA PRO A 180 -2.90 9.52 10.81
C PRO A 180 -2.69 9.72 12.32
N VAL A 181 -1.44 9.87 12.72
CA VAL A 181 -1.03 10.15 14.09
C VAL A 181 -0.02 11.30 14.11
N GLU A 182 -0.09 12.15 15.14
CA GLU A 182 0.92 13.17 15.37
C GLU A 182 2.26 12.49 15.68
N GLY A 183 3.31 12.90 14.96
CA GLY A 183 4.66 12.34 15.08
C GLY A 183 5.36 12.75 16.37
N GLY A 184 6.36 11.98 16.75
CA GLY A 184 7.21 12.25 17.91
C GLY A 184 8.67 12.49 17.53
N ASP A 185 9.58 12.14 18.45
CA ASP A 185 11.02 12.33 18.27
C ASP A 185 11.58 11.54 17.07
N LEU A 186 10.98 10.38 16.75
CA LEU A 186 11.39 9.56 15.61
C LEU A 186 11.11 10.29 14.29
N GLU A 187 9.88 10.75 14.07
CA GLU A 187 9.47 11.45 12.84
C GLU A 187 10.27 12.74 12.66
N LYS A 188 10.53 13.46 13.76
CA LYS A 188 11.38 14.63 13.74
C LYS A 188 12.83 14.29 13.33
N SER A 189 13.41 13.26 13.93
CA SER A 189 14.77 12.81 13.58
C SER A 189 14.85 12.35 12.12
N LEU A 190 13.82 11.68 11.61
CA LEU A 190 13.75 11.29 10.20
C LEU A 190 13.68 12.53 9.29
N MET A 191 12.84 13.50 9.61
CA MET A 191 12.75 14.75 8.85
C MET A 191 14.07 15.53 8.83
N GLU A 192 14.82 15.54 9.93
CA GLU A 192 16.16 16.14 10.00
C GLU A 192 17.17 15.36 9.14
N ASN A 193 17.16 14.03 9.23
CA ASN A 193 18.09 13.17 8.48
C ASN A 193 17.92 13.27 6.96
N TYR A 194 16.70 13.46 6.45
CA TYR A 194 16.41 13.55 5.02
C TYR A 194 16.27 15.00 4.50
N GLN A 195 16.71 16.00 5.29
CA GLN A 195 16.48 17.41 4.98
C GLN A 195 17.00 17.84 3.61
N GLU A 196 18.15 17.33 3.18
CA GLU A 196 18.76 17.66 1.89
C GLU A 196 17.90 17.19 0.70
N GLU A 197 17.11 16.13 0.89
CA GLU A 197 16.30 15.51 -0.15
C GLU A 197 15.02 16.31 -0.46
N PHE A 198 14.58 17.17 0.46
CA PHE A 198 13.37 17.98 0.31
C PHE A 198 13.52 19.15 -0.69
N ALA A 199 14.73 19.34 -1.22
CA ALA A 199 14.97 20.24 -2.35
C ALA A 199 14.33 19.74 -3.65
N LEU A 200 14.07 18.43 -3.75
CA LEU A 200 13.45 17.80 -4.91
C LEU A 200 11.97 17.47 -4.62
N HIS A 201 11.15 17.41 -5.66
CA HIS A 201 9.77 16.95 -5.52
C HIS A 201 9.69 15.44 -5.27
N PHE A 202 10.65 14.70 -5.82
CA PHE A 202 10.73 13.25 -5.70
C PHE A 202 12.18 12.82 -5.78
N ASN A 203 12.65 12.11 -4.76
CA ASN A 203 13.89 11.37 -4.79
C ASN A 203 13.73 10.00 -4.15
N MET A 204 14.20 8.96 -4.83
CA MET A 204 14.31 7.62 -4.26
C MET A 204 15.66 7.52 -3.56
N VAL A 205 15.65 7.78 -2.25
CA VAL A 205 16.87 7.94 -1.45
C VAL A 205 17.53 6.58 -1.19
N GLU A 206 16.73 5.57 -0.83
CA GLU A 206 17.24 4.24 -0.51
C GLU A 206 16.35 3.15 -1.08
N TYR A 207 16.97 2.12 -1.66
CA TYR A 207 16.30 0.87 -1.99
C TYR A 207 17.19 -0.34 -1.69
N VAL A 208 16.80 -1.15 -0.70
CA VAL A 208 17.51 -2.36 -0.30
C VAL A 208 16.72 -3.57 -0.80
N ALA A 209 17.00 -4.00 -2.03
CA ALA A 209 16.28 -5.08 -2.70
C ALA A 209 16.22 -6.38 -1.88
N SER A 210 17.30 -6.74 -1.18
CA SER A 210 17.35 -7.95 -0.35
C SER A 210 16.42 -7.93 0.86
N LYS A 211 16.03 -6.74 1.33
CA LYS A 211 15.10 -6.54 2.45
C LYS A 211 13.71 -6.07 1.99
N GLY A 212 13.57 -5.70 0.71
CA GLY A 212 12.36 -5.08 0.18
C GLY A 212 12.10 -3.68 0.72
N GLN A 213 13.10 -3.01 1.30
CA GLN A 213 12.93 -1.70 1.94
C GLN A 213 13.17 -0.57 0.94
N LEU A 214 12.25 0.38 0.90
CA LEU A 214 12.28 1.55 0.01
C LEU A 214 12.04 2.83 0.83
N VAL A 215 12.86 3.85 0.60
CA VAL A 215 12.66 5.21 1.11
C VAL A 215 12.62 6.18 -0.06
N ILE A 216 11.55 6.97 -0.12
CA ILE A 216 11.39 8.11 -1.03
C ILE A 216 11.23 9.36 -0.17
N ALA A 217 11.93 10.43 -0.52
CA ALA A 217 11.80 11.72 0.15
C ALA A 217 11.63 12.83 -0.89
N GLY A 218 11.00 13.91 -0.47
CA GLY A 218 10.84 15.08 -1.34
C GLY A 218 9.91 16.10 -0.73
N ASN A 219 9.34 16.93 -1.58
CA ASN A 219 8.48 18.03 -1.19
C ASN A 219 7.28 18.16 -2.14
N ILE A 220 6.09 18.19 -1.56
CA ILE A 220 4.84 18.56 -2.24
C ILE A 220 4.39 19.93 -1.71
N LYS A 221 4.31 20.95 -2.57
CA LYS A 221 3.79 22.30 -2.22
C LYS A 221 4.40 22.90 -0.95
N ASN A 222 5.73 22.84 -0.83
CA ASN A 222 6.52 23.25 0.33
C ASN A 222 6.30 22.43 1.62
N SER A 223 5.69 21.26 1.50
CA SER A 223 5.58 20.26 2.54
C SER A 223 6.60 19.15 2.30
N PRO A 224 7.68 19.09 3.08
CA PRO A 224 8.51 17.89 3.16
C PRO A 224 7.67 16.64 3.42
N TYR A 225 8.04 15.56 2.76
CA TYR A 225 7.48 14.24 3.00
C TYR A 225 8.56 13.16 2.93
N ILE A 226 8.30 12.06 3.63
CA ILE A 226 9.08 10.81 3.57
C ILE A 226 8.08 9.67 3.38
N ILE A 227 8.34 8.79 2.43
CA ILE A 227 7.61 7.55 2.21
C ILE A 227 8.56 6.40 2.52
N MET A 228 8.19 5.55 3.47
CA MET A 228 8.91 4.33 3.81
C MET A 228 8.02 3.13 3.50
N ALA A 229 8.48 2.23 2.64
CA ALA A 229 7.68 1.11 2.17
C ALA A 229 8.44 -0.22 2.25
N ASN A 230 7.70 -1.30 2.51
CA ASN A 230 8.16 -2.66 2.24
C ASN A 230 7.48 -3.16 0.97
N ILE A 231 8.28 -3.48 -0.05
CA ILE A 231 7.85 -3.92 -1.38
C ILE A 231 8.62 -5.17 -1.79
N THR A 232 8.05 -5.98 -2.68
CA THR A 232 8.79 -7.11 -3.26
C THR A 232 9.84 -6.65 -4.26
N GLU A 233 9.48 -5.70 -5.10
CA GLU A 233 10.32 -5.15 -6.16
C GLU A 233 9.76 -3.81 -6.64
N ILE A 234 10.59 -3.05 -7.35
CA ILE A 234 10.18 -1.81 -7.99
C ILE A 234 10.73 -1.74 -9.41
N SER A 235 9.82 -1.56 -10.36
CA SER A 235 10.14 -1.41 -11.78
C SER A 235 10.42 0.05 -12.17
N ARG A 236 11.12 0.25 -13.28
CA ARG A 236 11.34 1.60 -13.86
C ARG A 236 10.03 2.30 -14.23
N LEU A 237 9.02 1.54 -14.64
CA LEU A 237 7.69 2.09 -14.93
C LEU A 237 7.09 2.68 -13.66
N GLN A 238 7.05 1.91 -12.56
CA GLN A 238 6.54 2.41 -11.27
C GLN A 238 7.27 3.67 -10.82
N GLN A 239 8.61 3.66 -10.91
CA GLN A 239 9.42 4.84 -10.59
C GLN A 239 9.00 6.06 -11.40
N SER A 240 8.87 5.89 -12.71
CA SER A 240 8.50 6.98 -13.62
C SER A 240 7.08 7.49 -13.36
N VAL A 241 6.12 6.59 -13.09
CA VAL A 241 4.73 6.95 -12.79
C VAL A 241 4.66 7.74 -11.49
N LEU A 242 5.28 7.25 -10.42
CA LEU A 242 5.29 7.91 -9.12
C LEU A 242 6.01 9.26 -9.16
N GLN A 243 7.16 9.33 -9.82
CA GLN A 243 7.90 10.57 -9.98
C GLN A 243 7.07 11.63 -10.71
N ASN A 244 6.44 11.27 -11.83
CA ASN A 244 5.60 12.21 -12.59
C ASN A 244 4.37 12.63 -11.78
N PHE A 245 3.70 11.67 -11.13
CA PHE A 245 2.54 11.93 -10.29
C PHE A 245 2.87 12.92 -9.16
N ILE A 246 3.91 12.65 -8.38
CA ILE A 246 4.30 13.52 -7.26
C ILE A 246 4.83 14.88 -7.75
N THR A 247 5.61 14.90 -8.82
CA THR A 247 6.08 16.17 -9.41
C THR A 247 4.91 17.02 -9.89
N ALA A 248 3.86 16.40 -10.46
CA ALA A 248 2.67 17.12 -10.90
C ALA A 248 1.82 17.63 -9.73
N LEU A 249 1.73 16.90 -8.62
CA LEU A 249 1.08 17.38 -7.38
C LEU A 249 1.82 18.56 -6.74
N SER A 250 3.10 18.70 -7.01
CA SER A 250 3.97 19.71 -6.40
C SER A 250 4.02 21.03 -7.16
N ARG A 251 3.45 21.08 -8.36
CA ARG A 251 3.29 22.29 -9.18
C ARG A 251 2.02 23.03 -8.82
#